data_AF-A0A6J2UHM6-F1
#
_entry.id   AF-A0A6J2UHM6-F1
#
_cell.length_a   1.000
_cell.length_b   1.000
_cell.length_c   1.000
_cell.angle_alpha   90.00
_cell.angle_beta   90.00
_cell.angle_gamma   90.00
#
_symmetry.space_group_name_H-M   'P 1'
#
loop_
_entity.id
_entity.type
_entity.pdbx_description
1 polymer ?
#
loop_
_entity_poly.entity_id
_entity_poly.type
_entity_poly.pdbx_seq_one_letter_code
_entity_poly.pdbx_strand_id
1 'polypeptide(L)'
;MFMSKVLPCGSYEAYLNLTTIEQKTYCVEVTSNGYRIVSFEYDTIDSDKIDDGFIDLSFESPEALLTEISPSYVVAFGESLCAKLSEIQRRPDNDNYYGNNERGSS
;
A
#
# COMPACT_ATOMS: atom_id res chain seq x y z
N MET A 1 -0.09 10.15 -2.04
CA MET A 1 -0.40 9.60 -3.37
C MET A 1 -1.65 10.28 -3.89
N PHE A 2 -1.63 10.79 -5.13
CA PHE A 2 -2.72 11.54 -5.75
C PHE A 2 -2.65 11.43 -7.28
N MET A 3 -3.78 11.61 -7.97
CA MET A 3 -3.84 11.57 -9.44
C MET A 3 -3.21 12.83 -10.05
N SER A 4 -2.45 12.67 -11.12
CA SER A 4 -1.97 13.79 -11.93
C SER A 4 -3.15 14.59 -12.47
N LYS A 5 -3.04 15.92 -12.42
CA LYS A 5 -4.00 16.85 -13.04
C LYS A 5 -3.47 17.44 -14.34
N VAL A 6 -2.22 17.13 -14.68
CA VAL A 6 -1.49 17.71 -15.80
C VAL A 6 -1.40 16.71 -16.94
N LEU A 7 -1.14 15.45 -16.62
CA LEU A 7 -1.04 14.37 -17.61
C LEU A 7 -2.43 13.91 -18.07
N PRO A 8 -2.54 13.37 -19.30
CA PRO A 8 -3.81 12.86 -19.83
C PRO A 8 -4.41 11.80 -18.91
N CYS A 9 -5.70 11.92 -18.62
CA CYS A 9 -6.47 10.89 -17.92
C CYS A 9 -7.59 10.45 -18.86
N GLY A 10 -7.45 9.24 -19.39
CA GLY A 10 -8.39 8.65 -20.35
C GLY A 10 -9.15 7.46 -19.78
N SER A 11 -9.89 6.78 -20.66
CA SER A 11 -10.63 5.56 -20.30
C SER A 11 -9.74 4.34 -20.04
N TYR A 12 -8.49 4.37 -20.50
CA TYR A 12 -7.58 3.22 -20.50
C TYR A 12 -6.25 3.47 -19.78
N GLU A 13 -5.92 4.73 -19.52
CA GLU A 13 -4.70 5.13 -18.84
C GLU A 13 -4.96 6.33 -17.95
N ALA A 14 -4.27 6.38 -16.81
CA ALA A 14 -4.23 7.51 -15.92
C ALA A 14 -2.86 7.58 -15.26
N TYR A 15 -2.52 8.75 -14.71
CA TYR A 15 -1.22 8.95 -14.07
C TYR A 15 -1.37 9.30 -12.60
N LEU A 16 -0.47 8.74 -11.80
CA LEU A 16 -0.48 8.78 -10.37
C LEU A 16 0.86 9.27 -9.85
N ASN A 17 0.80 10.31 -9.03
CA ASN A 17 1.93 10.86 -8.31
C ASN A 17 1.98 10.30 -6.89
N LEU A 18 3.16 9.84 -6.47
CA LEU A 18 3.38 9.40 -5.10
C LEU A 18 4.76 9.79 -4.60
N THR A 19 4.83 9.98 -3.29
CA THR A 19 6.09 10.11 -2.56
C THR A 19 6.14 9.01 -1.52
N THR A 20 7.24 8.29 -1.50
CA THR A 20 7.48 7.22 -0.53
C THR A 20 7.83 7.81 0.84
N ILE A 21 7.85 6.96 1.87
CA ILE A 21 8.22 7.39 3.23
C ILE A 21 9.66 7.93 3.25
N GLU A 22 10.53 7.42 2.39
CA GLU A 22 11.91 7.87 2.18
C GLU A 22 12.04 9.18 1.38
N GLN A 23 10.92 9.86 1.10
CA GLN A 23 10.88 11.12 0.34
C GLN A 23 11.30 10.98 -1.13
N LYS A 24 11.23 9.78 -1.71
CA LYS A 24 11.42 9.59 -3.14
C LYS A 24 10.11 9.80 -3.88
N THR A 25 10.19 10.49 -5.02
CA THR A 25 9.04 10.88 -5.81
C THR A 25 8.96 10.05 -7.08
N TYR A 26 7.73 9.71 -7.48
CA TYR A 26 7.45 8.91 -8.66
C TYR A 26 6.18 9.42 -9.35
N CYS A 27 6.20 9.39 -10.68
CA CYS A 27 5.01 9.40 -11.53
C CYS A 27 4.81 7.98 -12.08
N VAL A 28 3.59 7.47 -11.96
CA VAL A 28 3.22 6.10 -12.26
C VAL A 28 2.06 6.12 -13.24
N GLU A 29 2.23 5.45 -14.36
CA GLU A 29 1.15 5.14 -15.29
C GLU A 29 0.33 3.96 -14.77
N VAL A 30 -0.98 4.12 -14.81
CA VAL A 30 -1.96 3.13 -14.37
C VAL A 30 -2.78 2.73 -15.59
N THR A 31 -2.69 1.46 -15.96
CA THR A 31 -3.46 0.86 -17.07
C THR A 31 -4.13 -0.42 -16.61
N SER A 32 -4.90 -1.06 -17.50
CA SER A 32 -5.42 -2.41 -17.24
C SER A 32 -4.32 -3.46 -17.03
N ASN A 33 -3.09 -3.19 -17.47
CA ASN A 33 -1.95 -4.10 -17.36
C ASN A 33 -1.19 -3.93 -16.03
N GLY A 34 -1.56 -2.92 -15.22
CA GLY A 34 -0.96 -2.66 -13.92
C GLY A 34 -0.38 -1.27 -13.80
N TYR A 35 0.68 -1.17 -13.01
CA TYR A 35 1.31 0.07 -12.56
C TYR A 35 2.74 0.12 -13.08
N ARG A 36 3.10 1.15 -13.83
CA ARG A 36 4.45 1.31 -14.39
C ARG A 36 5.01 2.66 -13.99
N ILE A 37 6.22 2.69 -13.44
CA ILE A 37 6.89 3.96 -13.13
C ILE A 37 7.29 4.60 -14.45
N VAL A 38 6.90 5.84 -14.70
CA VAL A 38 7.21 6.56 -15.94
C VAL A 38 8.11 7.77 -15.72
N SER A 39 8.29 8.21 -14.47
CA SER A 39 9.26 9.25 -14.10
C SER A 39 9.56 9.21 -12.59
N PHE A 40 10.68 9.83 -12.20
CA PHE A 40 11.02 10.13 -10.80
C PHE A 40 10.62 11.55 -10.37
N GLU A 41 9.89 12.26 -11.23
CA GLU A 41 9.31 13.57 -10.94
C GLU A 41 7.79 13.50 -11.11
N TYR A 42 7.06 14.32 -10.35
CA TYR A 42 5.61 14.41 -10.51
C TYR A 42 5.22 14.95 -11.89
N ASP A 43 4.09 14.48 -12.40
CA ASP A 43 3.46 15.01 -13.60
C ASP A 43 4.36 14.95 -14.87
N THR A 44 5.35 14.05 -14.86
CA THR A 44 6.34 13.89 -15.92
C THR A 44 6.34 12.46 -16.47
N ILE A 45 6.71 12.31 -17.75
CA ILE A 45 6.96 11.04 -18.42
C ILE A 45 8.37 11.15 -19.05
N ASP A 46 9.33 10.38 -18.55
CA ASP A 46 10.70 10.35 -19.06
C ASP A 46 10.84 9.29 -20.18
N SER A 47 10.30 9.56 -21.37
CA SER A 47 10.32 8.62 -22.52
C SER A 47 11.72 8.18 -22.95
N ASP A 48 12.74 8.99 -22.68
CA ASP A 48 14.12 8.73 -23.10
C ASP A 48 14.92 7.91 -22.08
N LYS A 49 14.39 7.69 -20.87
CA LYS A 49 15.05 6.93 -19.79
C LYS A 49 14.49 5.52 -19.60
N ILE A 50 13.53 5.14 -20.45
CA ILE A 50 12.80 3.86 -20.36
C ILE A 50 13.75 2.65 -20.56
N ASP A 51 14.87 2.82 -21.27
CA ASP A 51 15.81 1.75 -21.61
C ASP A 51 16.74 1.30 -20.46
N ASP A 52 16.78 1.99 -19.31
CA ASP A 52 17.68 1.64 -18.19
C ASP A 52 17.11 0.53 -17.26
N GLY A 53 16.12 -0.25 -17.72
CA GLY A 53 15.67 -1.50 -17.09
C GLY A 53 14.81 -1.37 -15.84
N PHE A 54 14.71 -0.19 -15.21
CA PHE A 54 13.88 0.04 -14.02
C PHE A 54 12.45 0.54 -14.36
N ILE A 55 12.26 1.13 -15.54
CA ILE A 55 11.03 1.83 -15.94
C ILE A 55 10.10 0.94 -16.80
N ASP A 56 10.57 -0.19 -17.34
CA ASP A 56 9.74 -1.10 -18.13
C ASP A 56 9.04 -2.19 -17.29
N LEU A 57 9.25 -2.20 -15.97
CA LEU A 57 8.57 -3.13 -15.07
C LEU A 57 7.14 -2.66 -14.79
N SER A 58 6.16 -3.45 -15.26
CA SER A 58 4.76 -3.30 -14.89
C SER A 58 4.45 -4.17 -13.68
N PHE A 59 3.97 -3.54 -12.60
CA PHE A 59 3.57 -4.19 -11.37
C PHE A 59 2.08 -4.52 -11.39
N GLU A 60 1.70 -5.69 -10.91
CA GLU A 60 0.31 -6.18 -10.94
C GLU A 60 -0.63 -5.41 -9.99
N SER A 61 -0.09 -4.84 -8.91
CA SER A 61 -0.86 -4.15 -7.89
C SER A 61 -0.09 -2.97 -7.26
N PRO A 62 -0.78 -2.03 -6.61
CA PRO A 62 -0.11 -0.96 -5.85
C PRO A 62 0.80 -1.50 -4.76
N GLU A 63 0.42 -2.61 -4.11
CA GLU A 63 1.21 -3.21 -3.03
C GLU A 63 2.53 -3.79 -3.58
N ALA A 64 2.49 -4.47 -4.73
CA ALA A 64 3.69 -4.99 -5.38
C ALA A 64 4.65 -3.85 -5.76
N LEU A 65 4.13 -2.77 -6.33
CA LEU A 65 4.90 -1.56 -6.63
C LEU A 65 5.53 -0.97 -5.36
N LEU A 66 4.73 -0.71 -4.31
CA LEU A 66 5.21 -0.08 -3.08
C LEU A 66 6.23 -0.94 -2.32
N THR A 67 6.09 -2.26 -2.39
CA THR A 67 7.04 -3.20 -1.80
C THR A 67 8.41 -3.08 -2.46
N GLU A 68 8.45 -2.87 -3.77
CA GLU A 68 9.69 -2.71 -4.53
C GLU A 68 10.34 -1.33 -4.28
N ILE A 69 9.55 -0.25 -4.34
CA ILE A 69 10.11 1.12 -4.34
C ILE A 69 10.26 1.76 -2.97
N SER A 70 9.64 1.20 -1.91
CA SER A 70 9.67 1.77 -0.56
C SER A 70 9.93 0.70 0.51
N PRO A 71 11.19 0.42 0.85
CA PRO A 71 11.55 -0.47 1.94
C PRO A 71 10.90 -0.09 3.29
N SER A 72 10.74 1.21 3.55
CA SER A 72 10.11 1.71 4.77
C SER A 72 8.61 1.49 4.79
N TYR A 73 7.95 1.42 3.62
CA TYR A 73 6.55 0.99 3.55
C TYR A 73 6.42 -0.46 4.04
N VAL A 74 7.32 -1.35 3.63
CA VAL A 74 7.33 -2.75 4.08
C VAL A 74 7.53 -2.84 5.59
N VAL A 75 8.48 -2.07 6.13
CA VAL A 75 8.73 -2.01 7.58
C VAL A 75 7.49 -1.49 8.32
N ALA A 76 6.95 -0.33 7.92
CA ALA A 76 5.80 0.29 8.57
C ALA A 76 4.53 -0.58 8.48
N PHE A 77 4.34 -1.29 7.37
CA PHE A 77 3.26 -2.24 7.20
C PHE A 77 3.42 -3.42 8.17
N GLY A 78 4.64 -3.99 8.27
CA GLY A 78 4.95 -5.06 9.21
C GLY A 78 4.75 -4.66 10.67
N GLU A 79 5.20 -3.46 11.05
CA GLU A 79 4.98 -2.90 12.39
C GLU A 79 3.48 -2.72 12.71
N SER A 80 2.72 -2.20 11.75
CA SER A 80 1.27 -2.03 11.88
C SER A 80 0.56 -3.37 12.05
N LEU A 81 0.99 -4.41 11.32
CA LEU A 81 0.46 -5.76 11.44
C LEU A 81 0.76 -6.37 12.82
N CYS A 82 2.01 -6.28 13.29
CA CYS A 82 2.41 -6.75 14.62
C CYS A 82 1.64 -6.05 15.75
N ALA A 83 1.43 -4.73 15.62
CA ALA A 83 0.65 -3.96 16.58
C ALA A 83 -0.80 -4.46 16.64
N LYS A 84 -1.45 -4.67 15.49
CA LYS A 84 -2.82 -5.20 15.41
C LYS A 84 -2.95 -6.61 15.97
N LEU A 85 -2.00 -7.49 15.68
CA LEU A 85 -1.98 -8.85 16.24
C LEU A 85 -1.86 -8.82 17.78
N SER A 86 -1.04 -7.91 18.31
CA SER A 86 -0.87 -7.73 19.75
C SER A 86 -2.14 -7.20 20.43
N GLU A 87 -2.91 -6.34 19.76
CA GLU A 87 -4.22 -5.88 20.24
C GLU A 87 -5.23 -7.04 20.34
N ILE A 88 -5.25 -7.93 19.34
CA ILE A 88 -6.14 -9.10 19.33
C ILE A 88 -5.80 -10.05 20.48
N GLN A 89 -4.52 -10.37 20.69
CA GLN A 89 -4.07 -11.25 21.77
C GLN A 89 -4.38 -10.70 23.17
N ARG A 90 -4.42 -9.38 23.33
CA ARG A 90 -4.73 -8.73 24.61
C ARG A 90 -6.22 -8.73 24.91
N ARG A 91 -7.10 -9.01 23.94
CA ARG A 91 -8.54 -9.04 24.16
C ARG A 91 -8.85 -10.31 24.98
N PRO A 92 -9.17 -10.20 26.29
CA PRO A 92 -9.45 -11.40 27.07
C PRO A 92 -10.72 -12.04 26.53
N ASP A 93 -10.69 -13.36 26.31
CA ASP A 93 -11.86 -14.17 25.96
C ASP A 93 -12.93 -14.00 27.05
N ASN A 94 -13.91 -13.14 26.77
CA ASN A 94 -14.97 -12.78 27.71
C ASN A 94 -16.17 -13.72 27.56
N ASP A 95 -15.90 -15.02 27.39
CA ASP A 95 -16.90 -16.10 27.28
C ASP A 95 -16.97 -16.92 28.59
N ASN A 96 -17.09 -16.27 29.74
CA ASN A 96 -17.35 -16.93 31.03
C ASN A 96 -18.32 -16.14 31.91
N TYR A 97 -19.52 -15.87 31.41
CA TYR A 97 -20.59 -15.30 32.21
C TYR A 97 -21.95 -15.95 31.94
N TYR A 98 -22.10 -17.22 32.29
CA TYR A 98 -23.38 -17.73 32.81
C TYR A 98 -23.09 -18.64 34.00
N GLY A 99 -23.42 -18.13 35.17
CA GLY A 99 -23.15 -18.73 36.47
C GLY A 99 -23.93 -20.02 36.71
N ASN A 100 -23.20 -21.06 37.08
CA ASN A 100 -23.74 -22.09 37.97
C ASN A 100 -23.48 -21.63 39.40
N ASN A 101 -24.55 -21.44 40.19
CA ASN A 101 -24.67 -21.91 41.58
C ASN A 101 -25.84 -21.22 42.30
N GLU A 102 -27.07 -21.65 42.01
CA GLU A 102 -28.14 -21.65 43.01
C GLU A 102 -28.44 -23.10 43.40
N ARG A 103 -27.56 -23.68 44.23
CA ARG A 103 -27.89 -24.84 45.05
C ARG A 103 -27.42 -24.60 46.48
N GLY A 104 -28.40 -24.34 47.36
CA GLY A 104 -28.34 -24.68 48.77
C GLY A 104 -28.13 -23.53 49.75
N SER A 105 -29.21 -23.10 50.40
CA SER A 105 -29.35 -22.70 51.82
C SER A 105 -30.77 -22.14 51.96
N SER A 106 -31.68 -22.57 52.83
CA SER A 106 -31.78 -23.61 53.85
C SER A 106 -33.27 -23.90 54.06
#